data_AF-A0A3S9LZS9-F1
#
_entry.id   AF-A0A3S9LZS9-F1
#
_cell.length_a   1.000
_cell.length_b   1.000
_cell.length_c   1.000
_cell.angle_alpha   90.00
_cell.angle_beta   90.00
_cell.angle_gamma   90.00
#
_symmetry.space_group_name_H-M   'P 1'
#
loop_
_entity.id
_entity.type
_entity.pdbx_description
1 polymer ?
#
loop_
_entity_poly.entity_id
_entity_poly.type
_entity_poly.pdbx_seq_one_letter_code
_entity_poly.pdbx_strand_id
1 'polypeptide(L)'
;MNYSSRFLCVLYVATSAGLAWTTVLAFRYGPVWAACLFAAASLVPLIAVVRETVIGEQRRWLLELVARAGRAGDAAEAIVQAELDSACCERWWTSLGSAHDLTCRHGMPHSSSAA
;
A
#
# COMPACT_ATOMS: atom_id res chain seq x y z
N MET A 1 8.40 -2.69 10.94
CA MET A 1 7.65 -2.81 12.21
C MET A 1 8.14 -1.73 13.15
N ASN A 2 7.32 -0.71 13.42
CA ASN A 2 7.71 0.47 14.20
C ASN A 2 7.94 0.09 15.68
N TYR A 3 8.97 0.64 16.30
CA TYR A 3 9.33 0.42 17.72
C TYR A 3 8.14 0.65 18.67
N SER A 4 7.26 1.59 18.33
CA SER A 4 6.04 1.89 19.08
C SER A 4 5.05 0.72 19.12
N SER A 5 4.90 -0.04 18.02
CA SER A 5 4.04 -1.22 17.98
C SER A 5 4.60 -2.38 18.83
N ARG A 6 5.92 -2.56 18.83
CA ARG A 6 6.58 -3.53 19.71
C ARG A 6 6.43 -3.16 21.19
N PHE A 7 6.59 -1.88 21.51
CA PHE A 7 6.43 -1.38 22.88
C PHE A 7 5.01 -1.58 23.39
N LEU A 8 3.99 -1.24 22.59
CA LEU A 8 2.59 -1.48 22.93
C LEU A 8 2.28 -2.97 23.12
N CYS A 9 2.86 -3.84 22.28
CA CYS A 9 2.67 -5.29 22.40
C CYS A 9 3.27 -5.82 23.72
N VAL A 10 4.48 -5.39 24.08
CA VAL A 10 5.12 -5.73 25.37
C VAL A 10 4.30 -5.21 26.54
N LEU A 11 3.79 -3.98 26.44
CA LEU A 11 2.95 -3.37 27.47
C LEU A 11 1.65 -4.18 27.67
N TYR A 12 1.01 -4.62 26.59
CA TYR A 12 -0.21 -5.42 26.66
C TYR A 12 0.03 -6.82 27.22
N VAL A 13 1.13 -7.47 26.85
CA VAL A 13 1.53 -8.76 27.45
C VAL A 13 1.78 -8.58 28.95
N ALA A 14 2.54 -7.56 29.35
CA ALA A 14 2.82 -7.28 30.76
C ALA A 14 1.53 -7.00 31.56
N THR A 15 0.60 -6.24 30.99
CA THR A 15 -0.68 -5.91 31.65
C THR A 15 -1.56 -7.16 31.77
N SER A 16 -1.64 -8.00 30.74
CA SER A 16 -2.39 -9.26 30.78
C SER A 16 -1.82 -10.25 31.80
N ALA A 17 -0.49 -10.37 31.89
CA ALA A 17 0.20 -11.21 32.86
C ALA A 17 -0.03 -10.71 34.29
N GLY A 18 -0.02 -9.39 34.51
CA GLY A 18 -0.36 -8.77 35.79
C GLY A 18 -1.80 -9.09 36.22
N LEU A 19 -2.76 -9.02 35.30
CA LEU A 19 -4.18 -9.32 35.57
C LEU A 19 -4.42 -10.82 35.81
N ALA A 20 -3.70 -11.69 35.10
CA ALA A 20 -3.70 -13.13 35.38
C ALA A 20 -3.11 -13.43 36.77
N TRP A 21 -2.06 -12.71 37.18
CA TRP A 21 -1.46 -12.88 38.50
C TRP A 21 -2.39 -12.38 39.62
N THR A 22 -3.07 -11.26 39.43
CA THR A 22 -4.02 -10.72 40.44
C THR A 22 -5.28 -11.56 40.55
N THR A 23 -5.76 -12.17 39.47
CA THR A 23 -6.88 -13.13 39.51
C THR A 23 -6.51 -14.40 40.28
N VAL A 24 -5.30 -14.95 40.10
CA VAL A 24 -4.81 -16.10 40.89
C VAL A 24 -4.68 -15.74 42.37
N LEU A 25 -4.17 -14.55 42.70
CA LEU A 25 -4.06 -14.08 44.09
C LEU A 25 -5.44 -13.84 44.73
N ALA A 26 -6.39 -13.24 44.00
CA ALA A 26 -7.75 -13.03 44.48
C ALA A 26 -8.49 -14.35 44.67
N PHE A 27 -8.32 -15.33 43.79
CA PHE A 27 -8.95 -16.64 43.94
C PHE A 27 -8.42 -17.41 45.16
N ARG A 28 -7.16 -17.17 45.53
CA ARG A 28 -6.47 -17.90 46.59
C ARG A 28 -6.64 -17.23 47.96
N TYR A 29 -6.89 -15.91 48.01
CA TYR A 29 -6.90 -15.12 49.25
C TYR A 29 -8.02 -14.06 49.37
N GLY A 30 -8.90 -13.90 48.38
CA GLY A 30 -9.82 -12.76 48.32
C GLY A 30 -11.20 -13.03 47.69
N PRO A 31 -12.07 -12.00 47.67
CA PRO A 31 -13.46 -12.13 47.23
C PRO A 31 -13.59 -12.16 45.69
N VAL A 32 -14.43 -13.06 45.20
CA VAL A 32 -14.58 -13.46 43.77
C VAL A 32 -14.92 -12.30 42.82
N TRP A 33 -15.59 -11.25 43.30
CA TRP A 33 -15.97 -10.09 42.49
C TRP A 33 -14.75 -9.27 42.02
N ALA A 34 -13.64 -9.29 42.77
CA ALA A 34 -12.40 -8.63 42.37
C ALA A 34 -11.75 -9.34 41.16
N ALA A 35 -11.89 -10.67 41.06
CA ALA A 35 -11.42 -11.42 39.90
C ALA A 35 -12.19 -11.04 38.62
N CYS A 36 -13.49 -10.79 38.71
CA CYS A 36 -14.30 -10.32 37.59
C CYS A 36 -13.87 -8.94 37.08
N LEU A 37 -13.52 -8.01 37.97
CA LEU A 37 -13.03 -6.67 37.57
C LEU A 37 -11.68 -6.74 36.85
N PHE A 38 -10.77 -7.60 37.29
CA PHE A 38 -9.49 -7.80 36.60
C PHE A 38 -9.64 -8.53 35.26
N ALA A 39 -10.59 -9.45 35.14
CA ALA A 39 -10.95 -10.06 33.86
C ALA A 39 -11.57 -9.04 32.89
N ALA A 40 -12.40 -8.12 33.38
CA ALA A 40 -12.94 -7.03 32.56
C ALA A 40 -11.84 -6.04 32.12
N ALA A 41 -10.88 -5.75 33.01
CA ALA A 41 -9.75 -4.88 32.69
C ALA A 41 -8.80 -5.47 31.63
N SER A 42 -8.71 -6.80 31.51
CA SER A 42 -7.84 -7.47 30.52
C SER A 42 -8.41 -7.46 29.10
N LEU A 43 -9.70 -7.13 28.94
CA LEU A 43 -10.31 -6.96 27.63
C LEU A 43 -9.85 -5.68 26.92
N VAL A 44 -9.63 -4.59 27.67
CA VAL A 44 -9.16 -3.31 27.11
C VAL A 44 -7.86 -3.46 26.31
N PRO A 45 -6.80 -4.10 26.84
CA PRO A 45 -5.57 -4.29 26.09
C PRO A 45 -5.71 -5.25 24.91
N LEU A 46 -6.53 -6.30 25.05
CA LEU A 46 -6.85 -7.21 23.94
C LEU A 46 -7.53 -6.48 22.77
N ILE A 47 -8.56 -5.68 23.06
CA ILE A 47 -9.31 -4.91 22.05
C ILE A 47 -8.36 -3.97 21.30
N ALA A 48 -7.42 -3.35 22.01
CA ALA A 48 -6.49 -2.43 21.40
C ALA A 48 -5.44 -3.14 20.53
N VAL A 49 -4.96 -4.34 20.90
CA VAL A 49 -4.13 -5.17 20.01
C VAL A 49 -4.90 -5.51 18.74
N VAL A 50 -6.14 -5.98 18.86
CA VAL A 50 -6.96 -6.33 17.69
C VAL A 50 -7.15 -5.12 16.78
N ARG A 51 -7.49 -3.94 17.34
CA ARG A 51 -7.61 -2.71 16.56
C ARG A 51 -6.31 -2.36 15.83
N GLU A 52 -5.18 -2.42 16.49
CA GLU A 52 -3.88 -2.11 15.86
C GLU A 52 -3.56 -3.09 14.73
N THR A 53 -3.87 -4.38 14.89
CA THR A 53 -3.67 -5.38 13.82
C THR A 53 -4.54 -5.12 12.60
N VAL A 54 -5.82 -4.80 12.81
CA VAL A 54 -6.77 -4.50 11.72
C VAL A 54 -6.41 -3.21 11.01
N ILE A 55 -6.06 -2.15 11.75
CA ILE A 55 -5.64 -0.85 11.17
C ILE A 55 -4.33 -1.03 10.40
N GLY A 56 -3.39 -1.82 10.92
CA GLY A 56 -2.14 -2.15 10.25
C GLY A 56 -2.34 -2.91 8.94
N GLU A 57 -3.31 -3.82 8.88
CA GLU A 57 -3.70 -4.52 7.65
C GLU A 57 -4.37 -3.60 6.63
N GLN A 58 -5.34 -2.79 7.06
CA GLN A 58 -6.00 -1.82 6.18
C GLN A 58 -5.00 -0.84 5.57
N ARG A 59 -4.03 -0.37 6.36
CA ARG A 59 -3.00 0.57 5.88
C ARG A 59 -2.07 -0.09 4.87
N ARG A 60 -1.68 -1.36 5.08
CA ARG A 60 -0.90 -2.12 4.09
C ARG A 60 -1.68 -2.29 2.79
N TRP A 61 -2.95 -2.68 2.88
CA TRP A 61 -3.79 -2.88 1.70
C TRP A 61 -4.01 -1.58 0.91
N LEU A 62 -4.22 -0.45 1.59
CA LEU A 62 -4.31 0.86 0.96
C LEU A 62 -3.00 1.26 0.26
N LEU A 63 -1.85 1.04 0.89
CA LEU A 63 -0.55 1.33 0.28
C LEU A 63 -0.31 0.46 -0.98
N GLU A 64 -0.73 -0.80 -0.95
CA GLU A 64 -0.66 -1.66 -2.12
C GLU A 64 -1.57 -1.19 -3.25
N LEU A 65 -2.80 -0.76 -2.95
CA LEU A 65 -3.70 -0.19 -3.96
C LEU A 65 -3.12 1.07 -4.59
N VAL A 66 -2.62 2.00 -3.78
CA VAL A 66 -1.97 3.22 -4.26
C VAL A 66 -0.75 2.89 -5.11
N ALA A 67 0.08 1.93 -4.71
CA ALA A 67 1.24 1.50 -5.48
C ALA A 67 0.84 0.83 -6.81
N ARG A 68 -0.25 0.04 -6.85
CA ARG A 68 -0.78 -0.53 -8.10
C ARG A 68 -1.33 0.55 -9.01
N ALA A 69 -2.07 1.51 -8.47
CA ALA A 69 -2.61 2.64 -9.23
C ALA A 69 -1.50 3.52 -9.81
N GLY A 70 -0.45 3.81 -9.02
CA GLY A 70 0.73 4.54 -9.48
C GLY A 70 1.42 3.85 -10.66
N ARG A 71 1.69 2.54 -10.55
CA ARG A 71 2.28 1.77 -11.65
C ARG A 71 1.42 1.74 -12.92
N ALA A 72 0.10 1.69 -12.77
CA ALA A 72 -0.81 1.76 -13.91
C ALA A 72 -0.79 3.14 -14.57
N GLY A 73 -0.71 4.22 -13.77
CA GLY A 73 -0.50 5.58 -14.26
C GLY A 73 0.83 5.73 -15.01
N ASP A 74 1.93 5.25 -14.44
CA ASP A 74 3.26 5.30 -15.07
C ASP A 74 3.30 4.57 -16.41
N ALA A 75 2.60 3.42 -16.52
CA ALA A 75 2.51 2.68 -17.77
C ALA A 75 1.71 3.43 -18.85
N ALA A 76 0.61 4.10 -18.46
CA ALA A 76 -0.16 4.92 -19.38
C ALA A 76 0.65 6.15 -19.84
N GLU A 77 1.36 6.81 -18.92
CA GLU A 77 2.26 7.93 -19.22
C GLU A 77 3.36 7.50 -20.19
N ALA A 78 3.96 6.31 -20.00
CA ALA A 78 4.99 5.79 -20.88
C ALA A 78 4.47 5.49 -22.31
N ILE A 79 3.23 5.00 -22.44
CA ILE A 79 2.60 4.79 -23.75
C ILE A 79 2.34 6.14 -24.42
N VAL A 80 1.77 7.10 -23.69
CA VAL A 80 1.51 8.45 -24.20
C VAL A 80 2.82 9.11 -24.64
N GLN A 81 3.87 9.03 -23.83
CA GLN A 81 5.18 9.57 -24.18
C GLN A 81 5.76 8.90 -25.43
N ALA A 82 5.65 7.57 -25.56
CA ALA A 82 6.12 6.87 -26.75
C ALA A 82 5.36 7.29 -28.03
N GLU A 83 4.05 7.50 -27.93
CA GLU A 83 3.23 8.02 -29.03
C GLU A 83 3.61 9.47 -29.39
N LEU A 84 3.82 10.34 -28.40
CA LEU A 84 4.30 11.71 -28.63
C LEU A 84 5.70 11.73 -29.26
N ASP A 85 6.62 10.89 -28.79
CA ASP A 85 7.99 10.79 -29.30
C ASP A 85 8.01 10.30 -30.77
N SER A 86 7.02 9.51 -31.16
CA SER A 86 6.87 9.05 -32.55
C SER A 86 6.31 10.11 -33.51
N ALA A 87 5.69 11.18 -32.98
CA ALA A 87 5.12 12.26 -33.78
C ALA A 87 6.21 13.16 -34.41
N CYS A 88 6.70 12.81 -35.61
CA CYS A 88 7.71 13.60 -36.35
C CYS A 88 7.17 14.92 -36.93
N CYS A 89 6.03 14.84 -37.63
CA CYS A 89 5.46 15.91 -38.44
C CYS A 89 3.98 15.67 -38.72
N GLU A 90 3.28 16.72 -39.17
CA GLU A 90 1.84 16.68 -39.41
C GLU A 90 1.44 15.67 -40.50
N ARG A 91 2.29 15.48 -41.52
CA ARG A 91 2.10 14.43 -42.55
C ARG A 91 2.23 13.02 -42.02
N TRP A 92 3.13 12.78 -41.08
CA TRP A 92 3.31 11.47 -40.44
C TRP A 92 2.08 11.13 -39.59
N TRP A 93 1.57 12.11 -38.86
CA TRP A 93 0.34 11.96 -38.06
C TRP A 93 -0.88 11.64 -38.93
N THR A 94 -1.10 12.41 -40.00
CA THR A 94 -2.25 12.23 -40.90
C THR A 94 -2.17 11.00 -41.79
N SER A 95 -0.99 10.43 -41.96
CA SER A 95 -0.75 9.22 -42.77
C SER A 95 -0.59 7.94 -41.94
N LEU A 96 -0.89 7.97 -40.64
CA LEU A 96 -0.71 6.84 -39.72
C LEU A 96 0.72 6.25 -39.78
N GLY A 97 1.71 7.13 -39.81
CA GLY A 97 3.12 6.78 -39.79
C GLY A 97 3.72 6.26 -41.09
N SER A 98 3.00 6.39 -42.22
CA SER A 98 3.47 5.88 -43.51
C SER A 98 4.26 6.91 -44.34
N ALA A 99 4.11 8.21 -44.08
CA ALA A 99 4.76 9.25 -44.86
C ALA A 99 5.28 10.39 -43.98
N HIS A 100 6.42 10.99 -44.36
CA HIS A 100 6.96 12.19 -43.71
C HIS A 100 6.76 13.43 -44.59
N ASP A 101 6.77 14.61 -43.97
CA ASP A 101 6.90 15.85 -44.74
C ASP A 101 8.29 15.94 -45.39
N LEU A 102 8.36 16.61 -46.54
CA LEU A 102 9.57 16.75 -47.36
C LEU A 102 10.72 17.44 -46.61
N THR A 103 10.41 18.16 -45.53
CA THR A 103 11.37 18.84 -44.66
C THR A 103 11.57 18.14 -43.30
N CYS A 104 10.88 17.02 -43.00
CA CYS A 104 11.11 16.31 -41.73
C CYS A 104 12.52 15.71 -41.74
N ARG A 105 13.31 16.01 -40.72
CA ARG A 105 14.69 15.49 -40.56
C ARG A 105 14.74 13.95 -40.55
N HIS A 106 13.66 13.29 -40.13
CA HIS A 106 13.56 11.83 -40.08
C HIS A 106 13.01 11.20 -41.37
N GLY A 107 12.58 12.00 -42.35
CA GLY A 107 12.16 11.50 -43.65
C GLY A 107 13.37 10.94 -44.39
N MET A 108 13.46 9.62 -44.52
CA MET A 108 14.41 9.03 -45.46
C MET A 108 14.01 9.46 -46.87
N PRO A 109 14.97 9.88 -47.72
CA PRO A 109 14.66 10.17 -49.11
C PRO A 109 14.10 8.91 -49.74
N HIS A 110 12.87 9.00 -50.25
CA HIS A 110 12.20 7.92 -50.95
C HIS A 110 13.10 7.43 -52.09
N SER A 111 13.77 6.30 -51.91
CA SER A 111 14.42 5.61 -53.03
C SER A 111 13.31 5.05 -53.90
N SER A 112 13.03 5.75 -54.99
CA SER A 112 12.17 5.26 -56.05
C SER A 112 12.80 4.00 -56.62
N SER A 113 12.34 2.82 -56.19
CA SER A 113 12.55 1.59 -56.94
C SER A 113 11.49 1.56 -58.03
N ALA A 114 11.96 1.75 -59.26
CA ALA A 114 11.15 1.73 -60.47
C ALA A 114 10.50 0.35 -60.69
N ALA A 115 9.24 0.35 -61.12
CA ALA A 115 8.60 -0.75 -61.84
C ALA A 115 7.70 -0.16 -62.93
#